data_AF-A0A7S2AAU4-F1
#
_entry.id   AF-A0A7S2AAU4-F1
#
_cell.length_a   1.000
_cell.length_b   1.000
_cell.length_c   1.000
_cell.angle_alpha   90.00
_cell.angle_beta   90.00
_cell.angle_gamma   90.00
#
_symmetry.space_group_name_H-M   'P 1'
#
loop_
_entity.id
_entity.type
_entity.pdbx_description
1 polymer ?
#
loop_
_entity_poly.entity_id
_entity_poly.type
_entity_poly.pdbx_seq_one_letter_code
_entity_poly.pdbx_strand_id
1 'polypeptide(L)'
;HIFNPVGSGVKGGGTPGYATYGATKRGLPQLTASLVKELDEGVQGYDRKTTPGTVQVHSLSPGMVFTKLLLDDSTPELRKFPFGVLAAQPEEVAADLVPKILAQKANGGSVEFLTTDRILTKFFERFVLQKKSEYIDDDGNVIKVPGEQYDETGVRALY
;
A
#
# COMPACT_ATOMS: atom_id res chain seq x y z
N HIS A 1 6.04 -4.51 17.32
CA HIS A 1 6.16 -3.78 16.04
C HIS A 1 4.85 -3.07 15.75
N ILE A 2 4.90 -1.83 15.26
CA ILE A 2 3.77 -1.05 14.74
C ILE A 2 4.10 -0.71 13.29
N PHE A 3 3.19 -0.97 12.37
CA PHE A 3 3.37 -0.70 10.95
C PHE A 3 2.37 0.35 10.49
N ASN A 4 2.85 1.52 10.08
CA ASN A 4 2.03 2.62 9.60
C ASN A 4 1.82 2.49 8.09
N PRO A 5 0.57 2.26 7.61
CA PRO A 5 0.31 2.04 6.20
C PRO A 5 0.34 3.35 5.41
N VAL A 6 1.41 3.54 4.64
CA VAL A 6 1.57 4.65 3.68
C VAL A 6 0.93 4.32 2.33
N GLY A 7 0.78 5.31 1.45
CA GLY A 7 0.14 5.13 0.15
C GLY A 7 0.31 6.35 -0.77
N SER A 8 -0.58 6.48 -1.77
CA SER A 8 -0.56 7.63 -2.68
C SER A 8 -0.54 8.96 -1.91
N GLY A 9 0.27 9.92 -2.36
CA GLY A 9 0.53 11.20 -1.68
C GLY A 9 1.70 11.18 -0.69
N VAL A 10 2.25 10.01 -0.30
CA VAL A 10 3.36 9.92 0.67
C VAL A 10 4.59 10.73 0.27
N LYS A 11 4.89 10.81 -1.04
CA LYS A 11 6.02 11.56 -1.61
C LYS A 11 5.76 13.07 -1.74
N GLY A 12 4.56 13.55 -1.41
CA GLY A 12 4.19 14.97 -1.46
C GLY A 12 3.68 15.46 -2.82
N GLY A 13 3.41 14.55 -3.77
CA GLY A 13 2.72 14.88 -5.02
C GLY A 13 1.24 15.20 -4.78
N GLY A 14 0.65 16.03 -5.64
CA GLY A 14 -0.78 16.34 -5.59
C GLY A 14 -1.64 15.10 -5.88
N THR A 15 -2.75 14.99 -5.16
CA THR A 15 -3.70 13.87 -5.28
C THR A 15 -5.10 14.38 -5.63
N PRO A 16 -5.32 14.86 -6.87
CA PRO A 16 -6.62 15.34 -7.30
C PRO A 16 -7.68 14.23 -7.19
N GLY A 17 -8.86 14.57 -6.68
CA GLY A 17 -9.94 13.62 -6.40
C GLY A 17 -9.86 12.93 -5.03
N TYR A 18 -8.71 13.00 -4.34
CA TYR A 18 -8.53 12.38 -3.01
C TYR A 18 -7.49 13.16 -2.17
N ALA A 19 -7.63 14.49 -2.12
CA ALA A 19 -6.68 15.40 -1.48
C ALA A 19 -6.51 15.15 0.02
N THR A 20 -7.62 14.91 0.74
CA THR A 20 -7.60 14.61 2.18
C THR A 20 -6.85 13.30 2.46
N TYR A 21 -7.10 12.26 1.64
CA TYR A 21 -6.34 11.01 1.70
C TYR A 21 -4.85 11.26 1.52
N GLY A 22 -4.44 11.94 0.44
CA GLY A 22 -3.02 12.22 0.17
C GLY A 22 -2.34 13.00 1.30
N ALA A 23 -3.04 14.00 1.86
CA ALA A 23 -2.56 14.79 2.99
C ALA A 23 -2.30 13.92 4.23
N THR A 24 -3.24 13.02 4.58
CA THR A 24 -3.05 12.10 5.71
C THR A 24 -1.86 11.15 5.48
N LYS A 25 -1.69 10.63 4.26
CA LYS A 25 -0.57 9.74 3.91
C LYS A 25 0.77 10.46 3.92
N ARG A 26 0.82 11.75 3.62
CA ARG A 26 2.04 12.56 3.69
C ARG A 26 2.54 12.77 5.13
N GLY A 27 1.63 12.81 6.12
CA GLY A 27 2.00 12.94 7.53
C GLY A 27 2.63 11.68 8.13
N LEU A 28 2.30 10.49 7.60
CA LEU A 28 2.71 9.22 8.20
C LEU A 28 4.24 8.97 8.25
N PRO A 29 5.04 9.29 7.22
CA PRO A 29 6.50 9.20 7.32
C PRO A 29 7.08 10.10 8.41
N GLN A 30 6.53 11.31 8.55
CA GLN A 30 6.97 12.25 9.57
C GLN A 30 6.60 11.73 10.97
N LEU A 31 5.36 11.27 11.16
CA LEU A 31 4.92 10.65 12.41
C LEU A 31 5.81 9.44 12.77
N THR A 32 6.08 8.57 11.80
CA THR A 32 6.92 7.39 12.00
C THR A 32 8.34 7.81 12.41
N ALA A 33 8.94 8.78 11.73
CA ALA A 33 10.27 9.28 12.06
C ALA A 33 10.33 9.93 13.46
N SER A 34 9.29 10.67 13.85
CA SER A 34 9.19 11.22 15.22
C SER A 34 9.14 10.10 16.25
N LEU A 35 8.23 9.13 16.09
CA LEU A 35 8.09 8.02 17.05
C LEU A 35 9.36 7.17 17.15
N VAL A 36 10.07 6.95 16.05
CA VAL A 36 11.37 6.26 16.06
C VAL A 36 12.37 7.02 16.94
N LYS A 37 12.50 8.33 16.77
CA LYS A 37 13.37 9.16 17.61
C LYS A 37 12.95 9.16 19.07
N GLU A 38 11.65 9.28 19.35
CA GLU A 38 11.14 9.25 20.72
C GLU A 38 11.48 7.92 21.43
N LEU A 39 11.41 6.79 20.70
CA LEU A 39 11.72 5.46 21.24
C LEU A 39 13.23 5.22 21.41
N ASP A 40 14.04 5.67 20.45
CA ASP A 40 15.48 5.42 20.42
C ASP A 40 16.24 6.40 21.34
N GLU A 41 15.91 7.69 21.23
CA GLU A 41 16.61 8.83 21.87
C GLU A 41 15.90 9.32 23.15
N GLY A 42 14.59 9.09 23.29
CA GLY A 42 13.77 9.64 24.37
C GLY A 42 13.14 10.99 24.02
N VAL A 43 12.38 11.55 24.96
CA VAL A 43 11.71 12.86 24.81
C VAL A 43 12.29 13.84 25.81
N GLN A 44 12.67 15.04 25.34
CA GLN A 44 13.19 16.08 26.22
C GLN A 44 12.18 16.43 27.32
N GLY A 45 12.63 16.42 28.57
CA GLY A 45 11.80 16.71 29.75
C GLY A 45 10.99 15.52 30.28
N TYR A 46 11.17 14.32 29.73
CA TYR A 46 10.54 13.10 30.20
C TYR A 46 11.58 12.04 30.56
N ASP A 47 11.35 11.34 31.67
CA ASP A 47 12.18 10.21 32.07
C ASP A 47 11.96 9.01 31.13
N ARG A 48 13.05 8.34 30.76
CA ARG A 48 12.98 7.15 29.91
C ARG A 48 12.42 5.97 30.72
N LYS A 49 11.20 5.56 30.40
CA LYS A 49 10.59 4.37 31.00
C LYS A 49 11.16 3.10 30.35
N THR A 50 11.72 2.21 31.17
CA THR A 50 12.15 0.89 30.71
C THR A 50 10.97 -0.09 30.78
N THR A 51 10.74 -0.82 29.69
CA THR A 51 9.69 -1.85 29.60
C THR A 51 10.33 -3.22 29.33
N PRO A 52 9.70 -4.35 29.74
CA PRO A 52 10.24 -5.69 29.46
C PRO A 52 10.39 -6.02 27.97
N GLY A 53 9.62 -5.35 27.11
CA GLY A 53 9.67 -5.50 25.66
C GLY A 53 10.08 -4.21 24.94
N THR A 54 10.39 -4.34 23.66
CA THR A 54 10.74 -3.24 22.76
C THR A 54 9.60 -2.96 21.79
N VAL A 55 9.21 -1.70 21.70
CA VAL A 55 8.31 -1.22 20.65
C VAL A 55 9.18 -0.71 19.49
N GLN A 56 8.84 -1.12 18.28
CA GLN A 56 9.46 -0.62 17.04
C GLN A 56 8.37 -0.16 16.10
N VAL A 57 8.59 0.94 15.39
CA VAL A 57 7.63 1.58 14.49
C VAL A 57 8.22 1.60 13.09
N HIS A 58 7.39 1.30 12.09
CA HIS A 58 7.82 1.08 10.70
C HIS A 58 6.83 1.70 9.73
N SER A 59 7.28 1.91 8.50
CA SER A 59 6.39 2.22 7.37
C SER A 59 6.03 0.93 6.64
N LEU A 60 4.78 0.83 6.19
CA LEU A 60 4.28 -0.28 5.37
C LEU A 60 3.63 0.28 4.11
N SER A 61 4.11 -0.10 2.93
CA SER A 61 3.58 0.33 1.64
C SER A 61 3.01 -0.86 0.87
N PRO A 62 1.70 -1.14 0.98
CA PRO A 62 1.06 -2.25 0.27
C PRO A 62 0.85 -2.00 -1.23
N GLY A 63 1.09 -0.77 -1.71
CA GLY A 63 0.79 -0.40 -3.09
C GLY A 63 -0.71 -0.21 -3.34
N MET A 64 -1.13 -0.41 -4.59
CA MET A 64 -2.55 -0.40 -4.96
C MET A 64 -3.10 -1.83 -4.77
N VAL A 65 -4.16 -1.98 -3.98
CA VAL A 65 -4.74 -3.29 -3.67
C VAL A 65 -6.22 -3.29 -4.01
N PHE A 66 -6.69 -4.31 -4.74
CA PHE A 66 -8.10 -4.49 -5.11
C PHE A 66 -8.97 -4.72 -3.87
N THR A 67 -9.35 -3.61 -3.25
CA THR A 67 -10.17 -3.53 -2.04
C THR A 67 -11.29 -2.55 -2.31
N LYS A 68 -12.31 -2.59 -1.44
CA LYS A 68 -13.43 -1.64 -1.53
C LYS A 68 -12.95 -0.19 -1.48
N LEU A 69 -11.95 0.10 -0.64
CA LEU A 69 -11.32 1.42 -0.56
C LEU A 69 -10.70 1.90 -1.88
N LEU A 70 -10.19 1.00 -2.72
CA LEU A 70 -9.60 1.36 -4.01
C LEU A 70 -10.65 1.48 -5.12
N LEU A 71 -11.67 0.62 -5.08
CA LEU A 71 -12.65 0.50 -6.15
C LEU A 71 -13.89 1.39 -5.98
N ASP A 72 -14.28 1.69 -4.73
CA ASP A 72 -15.33 2.67 -4.44
C ASP A 72 -15.01 4.01 -5.08
N ASP A 73 -16.00 4.59 -5.75
CA ASP A 73 -15.93 5.88 -6.47
C ASP A 73 -14.80 6.01 -7.51
N SER A 74 -14.14 4.90 -7.87
CA SER A 74 -13.14 4.90 -8.93
C SER A 74 -13.77 4.95 -10.32
N THR A 75 -13.17 5.74 -11.21
CA THR A 75 -13.63 5.85 -12.60
C THR A 75 -13.08 4.70 -13.45
N PRO A 76 -13.75 4.35 -14.57
CA PRO A 76 -13.20 3.39 -15.54
C PRO A 76 -11.79 3.76 -16.02
N GLU A 77 -11.48 5.06 -16.14
CA GLU A 77 -10.16 5.54 -16.52
C GLU A 77 -9.10 5.18 -15.46
N LEU A 78 -9.37 5.44 -14.18
CA LEU A 78 -8.46 5.07 -13.08
C LEU A 78 -8.30 3.56 -12.96
N ARG A 79 -9.38 2.81 -13.21
CA ARG A 79 -9.37 1.35 -13.23
C ARG A 79 -8.49 0.81 -14.36
N LYS A 80 -8.57 1.36 -15.57
CA LYS A 80 -7.66 0.99 -16.67
C LYS A 80 -6.23 1.38 -16.37
N PHE A 81 -6.02 2.62 -15.89
CA PHE A 81 -4.72 3.13 -15.49
C PHE A 81 -4.86 4.17 -14.37
N PRO A 82 -4.17 4.01 -13.23
CA PRO A 82 -3.07 3.08 -13.01
C PRO A 82 -3.47 1.70 -12.46
N PHE A 83 -4.71 1.46 -12.02
CA PHE A 83 -5.03 0.27 -11.22
C PHE A 83 -4.82 -1.03 -11.99
N GLY A 84 -5.31 -1.13 -13.22
CA GLY A 84 -5.16 -2.33 -14.06
C GLY A 84 -3.70 -2.70 -14.38
N VAL A 85 -2.75 -1.80 -14.14
CA VAL A 85 -1.32 -2.02 -14.37
C VAL A 85 -0.56 -2.27 -13.07
N LEU A 86 -0.86 -1.51 -12.02
CA LEU A 86 -0.06 -1.47 -10.79
C LEU A 86 -0.74 -2.12 -9.58
N ALA A 87 -2.05 -2.35 -9.62
CA ALA A 87 -2.77 -2.96 -8.52
C ALA A 87 -2.62 -4.49 -8.52
N ALA A 88 -2.67 -5.06 -7.32
CA ALA A 88 -2.57 -6.48 -7.07
C ALA A 88 -3.71 -6.94 -6.16
N GLN A 89 -3.96 -8.26 -6.14
CA GLN A 89 -4.95 -8.84 -5.23
C GLN A 89 -4.44 -8.82 -3.78
N PRO A 90 -5.32 -8.71 -2.77
CA PRO A 90 -4.94 -8.71 -1.36
C PRO A 90 -4.01 -9.87 -0.96
N GLU A 91 -4.21 -11.06 -1.52
CA GLU A 91 -3.45 -12.27 -1.21
C GLU A 91 -2.04 -12.23 -1.83
N GLU A 92 -1.90 -11.68 -3.03
CA GLU A 92 -0.59 -11.45 -3.66
C GLU A 92 0.22 -10.47 -2.80
N VAL A 93 -0.43 -9.39 -2.35
CA VAL A 93 0.20 -8.40 -1.47
C VAL A 93 0.55 -9.02 -0.12
N ALA A 94 -0.33 -9.80 0.49
CA ALA A 94 -0.08 -10.45 1.77
C ALA A 94 1.04 -11.49 1.70
N ALA A 95 1.07 -12.32 0.65
CA ALA A 95 2.10 -13.34 0.44
C ALA A 95 3.51 -12.74 0.37
N ASP A 96 3.63 -11.51 -0.16
CA ASP A 96 4.89 -10.77 -0.26
C ASP A 96 5.22 -9.99 1.03
N LEU A 97 4.23 -9.30 1.62
CA LEU A 97 4.47 -8.43 2.78
C LEU A 97 4.65 -9.20 4.08
N VAL A 98 3.91 -10.29 4.31
CA VAL A 98 3.95 -11.03 5.59
C VAL A 98 5.37 -11.53 5.91
N PRO A 99 6.10 -12.19 4.99
CA PRO A 99 7.48 -12.58 5.25
C PRO A 99 8.40 -11.40 5.55
N LYS A 100 8.22 -10.26 4.86
CA LYS A 100 9.02 -9.04 5.08
C LYS A 100 8.72 -8.39 6.44
N ILE A 101 7.46 -8.41 6.87
CA ILE A 101 7.03 -7.96 8.21
C ILE A 101 7.72 -8.82 9.27
N LEU A 102 7.68 -10.15 9.13
CA LEU A 102 8.30 -11.08 10.09
C LEU A 102 9.84 -10.99 10.11
N ALA A 103 10.45 -10.62 8.98
CA ALA A 103 11.89 -10.43 8.88
C ALA A 103 12.39 -9.08 9.41
N GLN A 104 11.50 -8.15 9.79
CA GLN A 104 11.87 -6.82 10.23
C GLN A 104 12.53 -6.85 11.61
N LYS A 105 13.72 -6.26 11.72
CA LYS A 105 14.53 -6.25 12.96
C LYS A 105 14.92 -4.85 13.42
N ALA A 106 14.93 -3.87 12.51
CA ALA A 106 15.40 -2.52 12.78
C ALA A 106 14.21 -1.55 12.95
N ASN A 107 14.27 -0.73 13.99
CA ASN A 107 13.31 0.36 14.20
C ASN A 107 13.35 1.33 13.01
N GLY A 108 12.20 1.88 12.60
CA GLY A 108 12.11 2.79 11.46
C GLY A 108 12.20 2.15 10.07
N GLY A 109 12.25 0.82 9.98
CA GLY A 109 12.27 0.12 8.68
C GLY A 109 11.06 0.43 7.78
N SER A 110 11.26 0.28 6.46
CA SER A 110 10.19 0.34 5.45
C SER A 110 9.95 -1.05 4.87
N VAL A 111 8.68 -1.45 4.79
CA VAL A 111 8.26 -2.72 4.20
C VAL A 111 7.35 -2.43 3.01
N GLU A 112 7.79 -2.77 1.80
CA GLU A 112 7.15 -2.30 0.56
C GLU A 112 6.84 -3.46 -0.39
N PHE A 113 5.62 -3.46 -0.93
CA PHE A 113 5.16 -4.37 -1.98
C PHE A 113 5.48 -3.82 -3.37
N LEU A 114 5.12 -2.56 -3.60
CA LEU A 114 5.25 -1.90 -4.91
C LEU A 114 6.52 -1.05 -4.97
N THR A 115 7.64 -1.73 -5.16
CA THR A 115 8.98 -1.15 -5.28
C THR A 115 9.21 -0.57 -6.70
N THR A 116 10.23 0.28 -6.86
CA THR A 116 10.52 0.94 -8.15
C THR A 116 10.77 -0.06 -9.28
N ASP A 117 11.51 -1.13 -9.02
CA ASP A 117 11.79 -2.24 -9.94
C ASP A 117 10.50 -2.97 -10.36
N ARG A 118 9.58 -3.21 -9.41
CA ARG A 118 8.26 -3.79 -9.73
C ARG A 118 7.42 -2.85 -10.59
N ILE A 119 7.43 -1.55 -10.31
CA ILE A 119 6.73 -0.55 -11.14
C ILE A 119 7.29 -0.54 -12.56
N LEU A 120 8.62 -0.52 -12.71
CA LEU A 120 9.28 -0.56 -14.02
C LEU A 120 8.94 -1.85 -14.78
N THR A 121 8.92 -2.98 -14.09
CA THR A 121 8.53 -4.28 -14.67
C THR A 121 7.08 -4.25 -15.16
N LYS A 122 6.14 -3.79 -14.34
CA LYS A 122 4.72 -3.68 -14.72
C LYS A 122 4.50 -2.72 -15.90
N PHE A 123 5.24 -1.61 -15.96
CA PHE A 123 5.20 -0.72 -17.12
C PHE A 123 5.80 -1.35 -18.38
N PHE A 124 6.91 -2.08 -18.27
CA PHE A 124 7.47 -2.82 -19.41
C PHE A 124 6.48 -3.87 -19.93
N GLU A 125 5.88 -4.66 -19.04
CA GLU A 125 4.87 -5.65 -19.38
C GLU A 125 3.66 -5.02 -20.10
N ARG A 126 3.19 -3.87 -19.61
CA ARG A 126 2.05 -3.18 -20.21
C ARG A 126 2.37 -2.52 -21.54
N PHE A 127 3.45 -1.75 -21.63
CA PHE A 127 3.70 -0.86 -22.76
C PHE A 127 4.59 -1.48 -23.85
N VAL A 128 5.48 -2.41 -23.48
CA VAL A 128 6.39 -3.07 -24.44
C VAL A 128 5.84 -4.44 -24.84
N LEU A 129 5.47 -5.27 -23.86
CA LEU A 129 4.91 -6.60 -24.14
C LEU A 129 3.41 -6.60 -24.45
N GLN A 130 2.74 -5.44 -24.29
CA GLN A 130 1.30 -5.27 -24.52
C GLN A 130 0.44 -6.28 -23.74
N LYS A 131 0.91 -6.75 -22.56
CA LYS A 131 0.11 -7.62 -21.71
C LYS A 131 -1.16 -6.88 -21.28
N LYS A 132 -2.29 -7.58 -21.33
CA LYS A 132 -3.56 -7.09 -20.79
C LYS A 132 -3.56 -7.28 -19.27
N SER A 133 -4.37 -6.47 -18.58
CA SER A 133 -4.59 -6.67 -17.16
C SER A 133 -5.32 -7.98 -16.94
N GLU A 134 -4.94 -8.71 -15.90
CA GLU A 134 -5.64 -9.92 -15.46
C GLU A 134 -6.88 -9.59 -14.63
N TYR A 135 -7.02 -8.33 -14.19
CA TYR A 135 -8.02 -7.91 -13.22
C TYR A 135 -9.02 -6.88 -13.76
N ILE A 136 -8.64 -6.08 -14.76
CA ILE A 136 -9.48 -5.03 -15.34
C ILE A 136 -9.60 -5.24 -16.85
N ASP A 137 -10.81 -5.22 -17.38
CA ASP A 137 -11.04 -5.34 -18.82
C ASP A 137 -10.74 -4.04 -19.60
N ASP A 138 -10.86 -4.09 -20.93
CA ASP A 138 -10.59 -2.94 -21.79
C ASP A 138 -11.64 -1.81 -21.62
N ASP A 139 -12.74 -2.07 -20.93
CA ASP A 139 -13.82 -1.12 -20.61
C ASP A 139 -13.68 -0.52 -19.20
N GLY A 140 -12.80 -1.07 -18.36
CA GLY A 140 -12.55 -0.61 -16.99
C GLY A 140 -13.40 -1.33 -15.94
N ASN A 141 -14.02 -2.46 -16.30
CA ASN A 141 -14.74 -3.31 -15.36
C ASN A 141 -13.79 -4.34 -14.74
N VAL A 142 -14.12 -4.79 -13.53
CA VAL A 142 -13.38 -5.88 -12.89
C VAL A 142 -13.69 -7.21 -13.57
N ILE A 143 -12.64 -7.93 -13.97
CA ILE A 143 -12.74 -9.28 -14.52
C ILE A 143 -13.08 -10.24 -13.39
N LYS A 144 -14.23 -10.92 -13.51
CA LYS A 144 -14.70 -11.89 -12.52
C LYS A 144 -14.18 -13.29 -12.83
N VAL A 145 -13.45 -13.88 -11.90
CA VAL A 145 -12.93 -15.24 -12.01
C VAL A 145 -14.07 -16.24 -11.75
N PRO A 146 -14.25 -17.29 -12.58
CA PRO A 146 -15.27 -18.31 -12.35
C PRO A 146 -15.12 -19.01 -11.00
N GLY A 147 -16.22 -19.12 -10.26
CA GLY A 147 -16.25 -19.78 -8.94
C GLY A 147 -15.97 -18.84 -7.76
N GLU A 148 -15.52 -17.62 -8.01
CA GLU A 148 -15.29 -16.60 -6.99
C GLU A 148 -16.50 -15.69 -6.84
N GLN A 149 -16.72 -15.18 -5.62
CA GLN A 149 -17.77 -14.21 -5.36
C GLN A 149 -17.20 -12.79 -5.36
N TYR A 150 -18.00 -11.84 -5.82
CA TYR A 150 -17.64 -10.43 -5.89
C TYR A 150 -18.76 -9.58 -5.32
N ASP A 151 -18.41 -8.51 -4.61
CA ASP A 151 -19.38 -7.52 -4.18
C ASP A 151 -19.83 -6.60 -5.34
N GLU A 152 -20.73 -5.67 -5.03
CA GLU A 152 -21.26 -4.69 -5.99
C GLU A 152 -20.19 -3.76 -6.58
N THR A 153 -19.06 -3.60 -5.87
CA THR A 153 -17.94 -2.72 -6.24
C THR A 153 -16.89 -3.46 -7.07
N GLY A 154 -17.02 -4.78 -7.20
CA GLY A 154 -16.10 -5.66 -7.92
C GLY A 154 -14.94 -6.18 -7.07
N VAL A 155 -15.02 -6.08 -5.75
CA VAL A 155 -14.03 -6.67 -4.84
C VAL A 155 -14.34 -8.15 -4.66
N ARG A 156 -13.32 -8.99 -4.76
CA ARG A 156 -13.46 -10.43 -4.51
C ARG A 156 -13.70 -10.70 -3.03
N ALA A 157 -14.72 -11.50 -2.71
CA ALA A 157 -14.95 -11.98 -1.35
C ALA A 157 -13.88 -13.01 -0.99
N LEU A 158 -13.21 -12.82 0.14
CA LEU A 158 -12.13 -13.70 0.59
C LEU A 158 -12.59 -14.76 1.61
N TYR A 159 -13.81 -14.62 2.12
CA TYR A 159 -14.41 -15.45 3.17
C TYR A 159 -15.94 -15.40 3.11
#